data_AF-A0A7L3AQD6-F1
#
_entry.id   AF-A0A7L3AQD6-F1
#
_cell.length_a   1.000
_cell.length_b   1.000
_cell.length_c   1.000
_cell.angle_alpha   90.00
_cell.angle_beta   90.00
_cell.angle_gamma   90.00
#
_symmetry.space_group_name_H-M   'P 1'
#
loop_
_entity.id
_entity.type
_entity.pdbx_description
1 polymer ?
#
loop_
_entity_poly.entity_id
_entity_poly.type
_entity_poly.pdbx_seq_one_letter_code
_entity_poly.pdbx_strand_id
1 'polypeptide(L)'
;WYYHPEANACRPFVFGGCRGNSNRFETKWKCERRCKTSAAPCLQPMDEGSCRHYALLWYYHPEANACRPFVFGGCRGNSNRFETKWKCERRC
;
A
#
# COMPACT_ATOMS: atom_id res chain seq x y z
N TRP A 1 -7.65 -10.82 -16.34
CA TRP A 1 -7.60 -10.58 -14.89
C TRP A 1 -8.84 -9.83 -14.44
N TYR A 2 -9.44 -10.22 -13.33
CA TYR A 2 -10.53 -9.48 -12.67
C TYR A 2 -10.14 -9.24 -11.22
N TYR A 3 -10.67 -8.19 -10.62
CA TYR A 3 -10.53 -7.86 -9.22
C TYR A 3 -11.62 -8.55 -8.39
N HIS A 4 -11.19 -9.28 -7.36
CA HIS A 4 -12.03 -9.92 -6.37
C HIS A 4 -11.98 -9.10 -5.08
N PRO A 5 -13.01 -8.31 -4.76
CA PRO A 5 -12.95 -7.29 -3.71
C PRO A 5 -12.74 -7.86 -2.30
N GLU A 6 -13.38 -8.99 -1.99
CA GLU A 6 -13.29 -9.65 -0.68
C GLU A 6 -11.87 -10.15 -0.38
N ALA A 7 -11.14 -10.55 -1.42
CA ALA A 7 -9.75 -10.98 -1.30
C ALA A 7 -8.74 -9.83 -1.48
N ASN A 8 -9.22 -8.61 -1.80
CA ASN A 8 -8.41 -7.49 -2.27
C ASN A 8 -7.34 -7.95 -3.28
N ALA A 9 -7.74 -8.76 -4.26
CA ALA A 9 -6.82 -9.49 -5.13
C ALA A 9 -7.27 -9.54 -6.59
N CYS A 10 -6.31 -9.48 -7.50
CA CYS A 10 -6.55 -9.70 -8.92
C CYS A 10 -6.29 -11.16 -9.27
N ARG A 11 -7.27 -11.82 -9.87
CA ARG A 11 -7.22 -13.25 -10.26
C ARG A 11 -7.38 -13.42 -11.78
N PRO A 12 -6.78 -14.46 -12.38
CA PRO A 12 -7.02 -14.78 -13.77
C PRO A 12 -8.45 -15.31 -13.96
N PHE A 13 -9.00 -15.13 -15.17
CA PHE A 13 -10.26 -15.75 -15.59
C PHE A 13 -10.28 -15.84 -17.12
N VAL A 14 -11.10 -16.76 -17.65
CA VAL A 14 -11.33 -16.92 -19.10
C VAL A 14 -12.52 -16.06 -19.49
N PHE A 15 -12.33 -15.19 -20.49
CA PHE A 15 -13.39 -14.33 -21.03
C PHE A 15 -13.81 -14.85 -22.41
N GLY A 16 -15.09 -15.19 -22.58
CA GLY A 16 -15.64 -15.76 -23.81
C GLY A 16 -15.73 -14.80 -25.02
N GLY A 17 -15.22 -13.56 -24.90
CA GLY A 17 -15.06 -12.64 -26.03
C GLY A 17 -16.11 -11.53 -26.17
N CYS A 18 -17.29 -11.61 -25.53
CA CYS A 18 -18.33 -10.58 -25.64
C CYS A 18 -19.12 -10.38 -24.32
N ARG A 19 -19.92 -9.30 -24.24
CA ARG A 19 -20.82 -8.96 -23.11
C ARG A 19 -20.16 -8.86 -21.72
N GLY A 20 -18.88 -8.50 -21.67
CA GLY A 20 -18.15 -8.30 -20.40
C GLY A 20 -18.38 -6.92 -19.78
N ASN A 21 -17.83 -6.70 -18.58
CA ASN A 21 -17.83 -5.43 -17.86
C ASN A 21 -16.41 -4.84 -17.71
N SER A 22 -16.28 -3.72 -17.00
CA SER A 22 -15.00 -3.02 -16.77
C SER A 22 -14.06 -3.72 -15.79
N ASN A 23 -14.52 -4.73 -15.03
CA ASN A 23 -13.67 -5.54 -14.16
C ASN A 23 -12.91 -6.62 -14.95
N ARG A 24 -12.27 -6.19 -16.04
CA ARG A 24 -11.53 -7.03 -16.98
C ARG A 24 -10.27 -6.31 -17.41
N PHE A 25 -9.14 -6.87 -17.06
CA PHE A 25 -7.82 -6.31 -17.30
C PHE A 25 -6.92 -7.31 -18.01
N GLU A 26 -6.14 -6.79 -18.96
CA GLU A 26 -5.17 -7.56 -19.75
C GLU A 26 -4.07 -8.18 -18.88
N THR A 27 -3.53 -7.43 -17.92
CA THR A 27 -2.46 -7.89 -17.05
C THR A 27 -2.83 -7.77 -15.57
N LYS A 28 -2.19 -8.59 -14.73
CA LYS A 28 -2.33 -8.52 -13.27
C LYS A 28 -2.03 -7.12 -12.76
N TRP A 29 -0.93 -6.53 -13.23
CA TRP A 29 -0.51 -5.18 -12.84
C TRP A 29 -1.54 -4.09 -13.17
N LYS A 30 -2.16 -4.11 -14.36
CA LYS A 30 -3.21 -3.14 -14.71
C LYS A 30 -4.42 -3.25 -13.79
N CYS A 31 -4.82 -4.49 -13.43
CA CYS A 31 -5.89 -4.74 -12.46
C CYS A 31 -5.51 -4.22 -11.08
N GLU A 32 -4.34 -4.60 -10.57
CA GLU A 32 -3.90 -4.24 -9.22
C GLU A 32 -3.78 -2.72 -9.07
N ARG A 33 -3.16 -2.05 -10.04
CA ARG A 33 -3.03 -0.59 -10.04
C ARG A 33 -4.38 0.14 -10.05
N ARG A 34 -5.41 -0.44 -10.70
CA ARG A 34 -6.72 0.21 -10.82
C ARG A 34 -7.66 -0.09 -9.65
N CYS A 35 -7.59 -1.31 -9.11
CA CYS A 35 -8.62 -1.83 -8.23
C CYS A 35 -8.14 -2.23 -6.83
N LYS A 36 -6.88 -2.64 -6.64
CA LYS A 36 -6.41 -2.93 -5.29
C LYS A 36 -6.34 -1.64 -4.50
N THR A 37 -6.99 -1.62 -3.35
CA THR A 37 -6.69 -0.65 -2.32
C THR A 37 -5.37 -1.06 -1.68
N SER A 38 -4.38 -0.18 -1.73
CA SER A 38 -3.24 -0.33 -0.82
C SER A 38 -3.79 -0.36 0.60
N ALA A 39 -3.24 -1.22 1.46
CA ALA A 39 -3.52 -1.13 2.88
C ALA A 39 -3.33 0.33 3.28
N ALA A 40 -4.34 0.91 3.95
CA ALA A 40 -4.27 2.30 4.39
C ALA A 40 -2.90 2.48 5.06
N PRO A 41 -2.07 3.45 4.65
CA PRO A 41 -0.70 3.59 5.11
C PRO A 41 -0.56 3.38 6.63
N CYS A 42 -1.50 3.91 7.37
CA CYS A 42 -1.58 3.93 8.83
C CYS A 42 -1.79 2.55 9.47
N LEU A 43 -2.23 1.54 8.70
CA LEU A 43 -2.41 0.16 9.17
C LEU A 43 -1.22 -0.73 8.83
N GLN A 44 -0.24 -0.22 8.07
CA GLN A 44 0.96 -0.99 7.76
C GLN A 44 1.95 -0.92 8.93
N PRO A 45 2.73 -1.98 9.21
CA PRO A 45 3.72 -1.95 10.28
C PRO A 45 4.83 -0.94 9.97
N MET A 46 5.57 -0.54 10.99
CA MET A 46 6.84 0.17 10.80
C MET A 46 7.80 -0.72 10.00
N ASP A 47 8.46 -0.15 8.99
CA ASP A 47 9.40 -0.88 8.13
C ASP A 47 10.60 0.01 7.80
N GLU A 48 11.73 -0.29 8.46
CA GLU A 48 13.02 0.38 8.26
C GLU A 48 13.58 0.15 6.84
N GLY A 49 13.16 -0.90 6.14
CA GLY A 49 13.75 -1.31 4.87
C GLY A 49 15.12 -1.97 5.05
N SER A 50 15.88 -2.11 3.96
CA SER A 50 17.10 -2.94 3.94
C SER A 50 18.38 -2.21 3.51
N CYS A 51 18.28 -0.91 3.20
CA CYS A 51 19.43 -0.09 2.81
C CYS A 51 20.07 0.58 4.04
N ARG A 52 21.20 1.26 3.84
CA ARG A 52 21.97 1.94 4.91
C ARG A 52 22.12 3.45 4.67
N HIS A 53 21.14 4.06 4.01
CA HIS A 53 21.03 5.51 3.82
C HIS A 53 20.02 6.06 4.81
N TYR A 54 20.45 6.18 6.05
CA TYR A 54 19.57 6.44 7.18
C TYR A 54 18.94 7.84 7.13
N ALA A 55 17.64 7.89 7.33
CA ALA A 55 16.87 9.12 7.53
C ALA A 55 15.91 8.94 8.71
N LEU A 56 15.75 9.97 9.53
CA LEU A 56 14.73 9.99 10.58
C LEU A 56 13.40 10.41 9.96
N LEU A 57 12.41 9.53 10.01
CA LEU A 57 11.07 9.74 9.46
C LEU A 57 10.01 9.41 10.51
N TRP A 58 8.75 9.52 10.14
CA TRP A 58 7.60 9.30 11.02
C TRP A 58 6.70 8.19 10.49
N TYR A 59 6.17 7.36 11.38
CA TYR A 59 5.15 6.36 11.07
C TYR A 59 4.03 6.44 12.10
N TYR A 60 2.84 5.99 11.73
CA TYR A 60 1.72 5.86 12.65
C TYR A 60 1.84 4.55 13.44
N HIS A 61 1.80 4.63 14.77
CA HIS A 61 1.86 3.49 15.67
C HIS A 61 0.47 3.20 16.25
N PRO A 62 -0.28 2.21 15.72
CA PRO A 62 -1.68 1.99 16.08
C PRO A 62 -1.91 1.75 17.57
N GLU A 63 -1.02 1.01 18.23
CA GLU A 63 -1.15 0.66 19.65
C GLU A 63 -0.94 1.87 20.57
N ALA A 64 -0.25 2.91 20.09
CA ALA A 64 -0.05 4.16 20.82
C ALA A 64 -1.02 5.26 20.36
N ASN A 65 -1.81 4.99 19.32
CA ASN A 65 -2.68 5.97 18.66
C ASN A 65 -1.95 7.29 18.34
N ALA A 66 -0.70 7.19 17.87
CA ALA A 66 0.18 8.34 17.70
C ALA A 66 1.24 8.14 16.61
N CYS A 67 1.65 9.23 15.99
CA CYS A 67 2.79 9.25 15.08
C CYS A 67 4.11 9.29 15.86
N ARG A 68 4.99 8.32 15.60
CA ARG A 68 6.29 8.17 16.27
C ARG A 68 7.44 8.27 15.26
N PRO A 69 8.61 8.79 15.67
CA PRO A 69 9.78 8.79 14.81
C PRO A 69 10.35 7.37 14.67
N PHE A 70 10.95 7.07 13.52
CA PHE A 70 11.70 5.84 13.27
C PHE A 70 12.85 6.09 12.30
N VAL A 71 13.82 5.18 12.29
CA VAL A 71 14.92 5.20 11.31
C VAL A 71 14.48 4.46 10.06
N PHE A 72 14.62 5.10 8.91
CA PHE A 72 14.42 4.49 7.60
C PHE A 72 15.77 4.31 6.91
N GLY A 73 16.07 3.09 6.46
CA GLY A 73 17.31 2.73 5.78
C GLY A 73 17.46 3.27 4.36
N GLY A 74 16.46 3.96 3.82
CA GLY A 74 16.56 4.69 2.55
C GLY A 74 16.07 3.94 1.30
N CYS A 75 15.63 2.68 1.42
CA CYS A 75 15.00 1.95 0.31
C CYS A 75 14.02 0.89 0.81
N ARG A 76 13.17 0.37 -0.09
CA ARG A 76 12.07 -0.56 0.24
C ARG A 76 11.13 0.05 1.29
N GLY A 77 10.63 -0.75 2.22
CA GLY A 77 9.64 -0.33 3.18
C GLY A 77 8.22 -0.34 2.61
N ASN A 78 7.32 0.32 3.34
CA ASN A 78 5.92 0.50 2.95
C ASN A 78 5.50 1.98 3.02
N SER A 79 4.20 2.25 2.94
CA SER A 79 3.64 3.60 2.87
C SER A 79 3.42 4.24 4.24
N ASN A 80 3.55 3.52 5.36
CA ASN A 80 3.52 4.08 6.72
C ASN A 80 4.81 4.85 7.03
N ARG A 81 5.10 5.87 6.23
CA ARG A 81 6.36 6.61 6.27
C ARG A 81 6.13 8.03 5.79
N PHE A 82 6.42 8.98 6.66
CA PHE A 82 6.14 10.39 6.47
C PHE A 82 7.36 11.22 6.86
N GLU A 83 7.62 12.31 6.11
CA GLU A 83 8.74 13.20 6.39
C GLU A 83 8.59 13.98 7.71
N THR A 84 7.35 14.24 8.12
CA THR A 84 7.08 15.03 9.33
C THR A 84 5.93 14.43 10.14
N LYS A 85 5.95 14.69 11.45
CA LYS A 85 4.87 14.32 12.37
C LYS A 85 3.51 14.81 11.86
N TRP A 86 3.43 16.08 11.46
CA TRP A 86 2.20 16.68 10.94
C TRP A 86 1.66 15.96 9.69
N LYS A 87 2.54 15.56 8.75
CA LYS A 87 2.09 14.80 7.56
C LYS A 87 1.52 13.43 7.94
N CYS A 88 2.10 12.79 8.97
CA CYS A 88 1.61 11.54 9.52
C CYS A 88 0.24 11.73 10.20
N GLU A 89 0.12 12.67 11.13
CA GLU A 89 -1.12 12.93 11.89
C GLU A 89 -2.27 13.38 10.98
N ARG A 90 -1.98 14.19 9.96
CA ARG A 90 -3.00 14.60 8.97
C ARG A 90 -3.47 13.43 8.10
N ARG A 91 -2.71 12.33 8.02
CA ARG A 91 -3.03 11.19 7.17
C ARG A 91 -3.71 10.03 7.92
N CYS A 92 -3.53 9.89 9.24
CA CYS A 92 -3.74 8.62 9.95
C CYS A 92 -4.75 8.57 11.10
#